data_AF-A0AA39TX58-F1
#
_entry.id   AF-A0AA39TX58-F1
#
_cell.length_a   1.000
_cell.length_b   1.000
_cell.length_c   1.000
_cell.angle_alpha   90.00
_cell.angle_beta   90.00
_cell.angle_gamma   90.00
#
_symmetry.space_group_name_H-M   'P 1'
#
loop_
_entity.id
_entity.type
_entity.pdbx_description
1 polymer ?
#
loop_
_entity_poly.entity_id
_entity_poly.type
_entity_poly.pdbx_seq_one_letter_code
_entity_poly.pdbx_strand_id
1 'polypeptide(L)'
;MFFRPSFSRRDSILLILGALLTHLLTVAHYHPLLDANINIDTHFQHVHDARLPPSVWEEDVPPEVQIVHQAEIATLTPEPSTSLQTVHGDLPHTSIVHHAPGWTLFRNLYMSNGTLFLLSSNRSFPEFRLMTSPGIPADGSPEYFALSEPTLQHMNYITPPEAQQRWEGETQNRVWTVEGNTLLVNEHSQFLGHFYHLVAELFFGVQAFWHGTFSVPSAVDADSAKIHPSFPTNTRPCDIRTLVTAKGGAIALDSMHKQDWADRISATSASSVDRAWHFPLILLADRSASHRGAMCGSQTQRIASEAWEYMRDQSRLMGTKVGGWWEPIRLMETDLPMPDKVVITYISRQNTERRRLTDEAHDSLVTALEELVERKKDEGWELNIMYAEQMSKDAQVHAAARTTIMLGVHGNGLTHLLFMPPTKVSAVIEIFYPGGFAHDYQWTTRALGMSHSRRSGTIR
;
A
#
# COMPACT_ATOMS: atom_id res chain seq x y z
N MET A 1 26.35 2.95 37.03
CA MET A 1 27.49 2.00 37.13
C MET A 1 27.07 0.74 36.36
N PHE A 2 27.42 0.65 35.08
CA PHE A 2 26.97 -0.44 34.21
C PHE A 2 27.97 -1.60 34.29
N PHE A 3 27.52 -2.76 34.76
CA PHE A 3 28.26 -4.01 34.66
C PHE A 3 28.34 -4.44 33.19
N ARG A 4 29.53 -4.37 32.59
CA ARG A 4 29.84 -5.13 31.38
C ARG A 4 30.26 -6.54 31.81
N PRO A 5 29.59 -7.62 31.38
CA PRO A 5 30.17 -8.95 31.56
C PRO A 5 31.39 -9.04 30.63
N SER A 6 32.57 -9.25 31.23
CA SER A 6 33.77 -9.59 30.49
C SER A 6 33.54 -10.95 29.83
N PHE A 7 33.42 -10.97 28.49
CA PHE A 7 33.37 -12.22 27.74
C PHE A 7 34.57 -13.09 28.13
N SER A 8 34.31 -14.34 28.51
CA SER A 8 35.40 -15.28 28.76
C SER A 8 36.11 -15.61 27.45
N ARG A 9 37.37 -16.04 27.51
CA ARG A 9 38.10 -16.50 26.31
C ARG A 9 37.33 -17.60 25.56
N ARG A 10 36.58 -18.44 26.29
CA ARG A 10 35.71 -19.46 25.71
C ARG A 10 34.59 -18.85 24.88
N ASP A 11 33.95 -17.80 25.37
CA ASP A 11 32.84 -17.14 24.67
C ASP A 11 33.32 -16.42 23.41
N SER A 12 34.49 -15.78 23.48
CA SER A 12 35.13 -15.18 22.30
C SER A 12 35.50 -16.23 21.25
N ILE A 13 36.02 -17.39 21.66
CA ILE A 13 36.34 -18.48 20.74
C ILE A 13 35.06 -19.04 20.12
N LEU A 14 34.01 -19.26 20.90
CA LEU A 14 32.72 -19.77 20.38
C LEU A 14 32.04 -18.78 19.43
N LEU A 15 32.12 -17.48 19.69
CA LEU A 15 31.63 -16.45 18.78
C LEU A 15 32.39 -16.43 17.45
N ILE A 16 33.73 -16.52 17.51
CA ILE A 16 34.56 -16.58 16.30
C ILE A 16 34.27 -17.87 15.53
N LEU A 17 34.20 -19.02 16.20
CA LEU A 17 33.92 -20.31 15.56
C LEU A 17 32.51 -20.33 14.95
N GLY A 18 31.51 -19.75 15.62
CA GLY A 18 30.15 -19.61 15.10
C GLY A 18 30.09 -18.69 13.88
N ALA A 19 30.79 -17.55 13.91
CA ALA A 19 30.89 -16.65 12.76
C ALA A 19 31.60 -17.32 11.57
N LEU A 20 32.67 -18.07 11.83
CA LEU A 20 33.45 -18.77 10.81
C LEU A 20 32.65 -19.94 10.20
N LEU A 21 31.91 -20.69 11.02
CA LEU A 21 31.03 -21.76 10.55
C LEU A 21 29.87 -21.20 9.73
N THR A 22 29.28 -20.08 10.15
CA THR A 22 28.22 -19.40 9.39
C THR A 22 28.76 -18.92 8.05
N HIS A 23 29.97 -18.36 8.02
CA HIS A 23 30.59 -17.89 6.79
C HIS A 23 30.94 -19.07 5.85
N LEU A 24 31.48 -20.16 6.38
CA LEU A 24 31.77 -21.38 5.62
C LEU A 24 30.50 -22.05 5.09
N LEU A 25 29.41 -22.08 5.86
CA LEU A 25 28.11 -22.57 5.38
C LEU A 25 27.54 -21.66 4.30
N THR A 26 27.72 -20.34 4.43
CA THR A 26 27.30 -19.37 3.40
C THR A 26 28.07 -19.57 2.09
N VAL A 27 29.38 -19.83 2.18
CA VAL A 27 30.24 -20.09 1.01
C VAL A 27 30.04 -21.50 0.44
N ALA A 28 29.81 -22.51 1.27
CA ALA A 28 29.59 -23.89 0.85
C ALA A 28 28.16 -24.17 0.35
N HIS A 29 27.18 -23.33 0.70
CA HIS A 29 25.83 -23.33 0.13
C HIS A 29 25.62 -22.18 -0.87
N TYR A 30 26.70 -21.60 -1.37
CA TYR A 30 26.66 -20.78 -2.59
C TYR A 30 26.41 -21.69 -3.80
N HIS A 31 25.19 -22.22 -3.88
CA HIS A 31 24.59 -22.45 -5.18
C HIS A 31 24.46 -21.07 -5.84
N PRO A 32 24.84 -20.91 -7.11
CA PRO A 32 24.37 -19.77 -7.88
C PRO A 32 22.86 -19.96 -8.00
N LEU A 33 22.13 -19.50 -6.98
CA LEU A 33 20.79 -19.00 -7.18
C LEU A 33 20.97 -17.95 -8.26
N LEU A 34 20.53 -18.31 -9.47
CA LEU A 34 20.25 -17.38 -10.55
C LEU A 34 19.91 -16.03 -9.94
N ASP A 35 20.68 -15.01 -10.31
CA ASP A 35 20.40 -13.62 -10.00
C ASP A 35 18.89 -13.39 -10.15
N ALA A 36 18.16 -13.46 -9.04
CA ALA A 36 16.90 -12.79 -8.89
C ALA A 36 17.25 -11.31 -8.70
N ASN A 37 17.93 -10.74 -9.71
CA ASN A 37 17.65 -9.39 -10.12
C ASN A 37 16.13 -9.36 -10.21
N ILE A 38 15.49 -8.69 -9.25
CA ILE A 38 14.15 -8.18 -9.45
C ILE A 38 14.31 -7.23 -10.62
N ASN A 39 14.19 -7.79 -11.82
CA ASN A 39 14.04 -7.04 -13.04
C ASN A 39 12.70 -6.35 -12.86
N ILE A 40 12.73 -5.11 -12.38
CA ILE A 40 11.59 -4.21 -12.43
C ILE A 40 11.41 -3.94 -13.92
N ASP A 41 10.76 -4.87 -14.59
CA ASP A 41 10.56 -4.81 -16.01
C ASP A 41 9.56 -3.69 -16.27
N THR A 42 10.06 -2.55 -16.72
CA THR A 42 9.22 -1.42 -17.12
C THR A 42 8.45 -1.71 -18.42
N HIS A 43 8.57 -2.91 -18.98
CA HIS A 43 7.97 -3.34 -20.24
C HIS A 43 6.79 -4.31 -20.08
N PHE A 44 5.94 -4.14 -19.05
CA PHE A 44 4.62 -4.76 -19.10
C PHE A 44 3.74 -4.05 -20.15
N GLN A 45 3.21 -4.82 -21.10
CA GLN A 45 2.07 -4.40 -21.92
C GLN A 45 0.94 -4.02 -20.96
N HIS A 46 0.47 -2.78 -21.04
CA HIS A 46 -0.66 -2.38 -20.22
C HIS A 46 -1.88 -3.15 -20.73
N VAL A 47 -2.64 -3.76 -19.82
CA VAL A 47 -3.98 -4.30 -20.11
C VAL A 47 -4.91 -3.20 -20.69
N HIS A 48 -4.54 -1.92 -20.53
CA HIS A 48 -5.19 -0.75 -21.12
C HIS A 48 -4.89 -0.49 -22.60
N ASP A 49 -4.04 -1.29 -23.27
CA ASP A 49 -3.85 -1.20 -24.74
C ASP A 49 -5.02 -1.87 -25.52
N ALA A 50 -6.01 -2.44 -24.82
CA ALA A 50 -7.27 -2.84 -25.42
C ALA A 50 -8.09 -1.61 -25.82
N ARG A 51 -8.40 -1.47 -27.12
CA ARG A 51 -9.31 -0.43 -27.64
C ARG A 51 -10.65 -0.51 -26.91
N LEU A 52 -10.90 0.42 -25.99
CA LEU A 52 -12.25 0.68 -25.52
C LEU A 52 -13.08 1.25 -26.68
N PRO A 53 -14.35 0.84 -26.84
CA PRO A 53 -15.23 1.46 -27.80
C PRO A 53 -15.39 2.96 -27.50
N PRO A 54 -15.59 3.81 -28.53
CA PRO A 54 -15.70 5.25 -28.34
C PRO A 54 -16.86 5.57 -27.40
N SER A 55 -16.58 6.35 -26.36
CA SER A 55 -17.59 6.89 -25.47
C SER A 55 -18.47 7.87 -26.26
N VAL A 56 -19.77 7.59 -26.25
CA VAL A 56 -20.79 8.55 -26.65
C VAL A 56 -20.89 9.55 -25.50
N TRP A 57 -20.59 10.82 -25.79
CA TRP A 57 -20.75 11.91 -24.84
C TRP A 57 -22.24 12.22 -24.71
N GLU A 58 -22.84 11.86 -23.58
CA GLU A 58 -24.10 12.45 -23.12
C GLU A 58 -23.75 13.52 -22.07
N GLU A 59 -24.31 14.72 -22.24
CA GLU A 59 -24.17 15.83 -21.30
C GLU A 59 -24.71 15.44 -19.92
N ASP A 60 -24.00 15.90 -18.87
CA ASP A 60 -24.29 15.64 -17.47
C ASP A 60 -25.75 16.02 -17.10
N VAL A 61 -26.62 15.02 -17.01
CA VAL A 61 -27.88 15.11 -16.27
C VAL A 61 -27.59 14.61 -14.84
N PRO A 62 -27.85 15.42 -13.79
CA PRO A 62 -27.64 14.97 -12.41
C PRO A 62 -28.52 13.74 -12.13
N PRO A 63 -27.96 12.62 -11.63
CA PRO A 63 -28.77 11.48 -11.27
C PRO A 63 -29.66 11.83 -10.08
N GLU A 64 -30.94 11.51 -10.22
CA GLU A 64 -31.95 11.59 -9.17
C GLU A 64 -31.52 10.70 -7.99
N VAL A 65 -31.17 11.34 -6.88
CA VAL A 65 -30.67 10.67 -5.67
C VAL A 65 -31.81 9.88 -5.03
N GLN A 66 -31.83 8.56 -5.25
CA GLN A 66 -32.58 7.66 -4.38
C GLN A 66 -31.81 7.48 -3.07
N ILE A 67 -32.26 8.18 -2.03
CA ILE A 67 -31.79 8.02 -0.66
C ILE A 67 -32.18 6.62 -0.18
N VAL A 68 -31.25 5.67 -0.27
CA VAL A 68 -31.35 4.41 0.48
C VAL A 68 -30.89 4.70 1.90
N HIS A 69 -31.78 4.60 2.88
CA HIS A 69 -31.43 4.70 4.28
C HIS A 69 -30.45 3.58 4.66
N GLN A 70 -29.19 3.97 4.90
CA GLN A 70 -28.15 3.11 5.46
C GLN A 70 -28.51 2.79 6.92
N ALA A 71 -28.64 1.50 7.24
CA ALA A 71 -28.88 1.05 8.61
C ALA A 71 -27.70 1.43 9.51
N GLU A 72 -27.99 1.94 10.71
CA GLU A 72 -27.00 2.28 11.74
C GLU A 72 -26.11 1.07 12.05
N ILE A 73 -24.82 1.19 11.71
CA ILE A 73 -23.80 0.25 12.15
C ILE A 73 -23.51 0.58 13.62
N ALA A 74 -23.95 -0.31 14.51
CA ALA A 74 -23.71 -0.19 15.95
C ALA A 74 -22.20 -0.14 16.24
N THR A 75 -21.74 1.03 16.71
CA THR A 75 -20.38 1.24 17.19
C THR A 75 -20.31 0.70 18.62
N LEU A 76 -19.69 -0.46 18.83
CA LEU A 76 -19.45 -1.00 20.17
C LEU A 76 -18.06 -0.58 20.66
N THR A 77 -18.03 0.01 21.86
CA THR A 77 -16.86 0.49 22.60
C THR A 77 -15.80 -0.61 22.82
N PRO A 78 -14.50 -0.26 22.83
CA PRO A 78 -13.41 -1.23 22.89
C PRO A 78 -13.21 -1.82 24.30
N GLU A 79 -13.16 -3.15 24.38
CA GLU A 79 -12.62 -3.87 25.54
C GLU A 79 -11.07 -3.89 25.49
N PRO A 80 -10.37 -3.74 26.62
CA PRO A 80 -8.91 -3.76 26.67
C PRO A 80 -8.33 -5.15 26.36
N SER A 81 -7.25 -5.15 25.57
CA SER A 81 -6.53 -6.35 25.12
C SER A 81 -5.94 -7.14 26.29
N THR A 82 -6.51 -8.32 26.56
CA THR A 82 -5.95 -9.31 27.49
C THR A 82 -5.02 -10.28 26.73
N SER A 83 -3.99 -10.80 27.40
CA SER A 83 -2.87 -11.57 26.85
C SER A 83 -3.25 -12.77 25.96
N LEU A 84 -2.58 -12.91 24.80
CA LEU A 84 -2.81 -13.90 23.74
C LEU A 84 -2.08 -15.24 23.96
N GLN A 85 -2.42 -15.94 25.04
CA GLN A 85 -2.35 -17.40 25.04
C GLN A 85 -3.75 -17.88 25.43
N THR A 86 -4.50 -18.45 24.49
CA THR A 86 -5.77 -19.11 24.82
C THR A 86 -5.49 -20.38 25.58
N VAL A 87 -5.29 -20.21 26.90
CA VAL A 87 -5.66 -21.19 27.92
C VAL A 87 -7.08 -21.65 27.60
N HIS A 88 -7.39 -22.94 27.84
CA HIS A 88 -8.72 -23.57 27.71
C HIS A 88 -9.85 -22.54 27.91
N GLY A 89 -10.57 -22.19 26.83
CA GLY A 89 -11.48 -21.04 26.83
C GLY A 89 -12.07 -20.72 25.46
N ASP A 90 -13.13 -19.89 25.47
CA ASP A 90 -13.89 -19.50 24.29
C ASP A 90 -13.03 -18.73 23.29
N LEU A 91 -13.12 -19.12 22.02
CA LEU A 91 -12.43 -18.45 20.92
C LEU A 91 -13.04 -17.05 20.70
N PRO A 92 -12.23 -15.97 20.64
CA PRO A 92 -12.75 -14.62 20.50
C PRO A 92 -13.47 -14.42 19.15
N HIS A 93 -14.65 -13.81 19.20
CA HIS A 93 -15.43 -13.57 17.99
C HIS A 93 -14.76 -12.55 17.06
N THR A 94 -14.94 -12.77 15.77
CA THR A 94 -14.49 -11.86 14.72
C THR A 94 -15.32 -10.58 14.77
N SER A 95 -14.66 -9.44 14.65
CA SER A 95 -15.32 -8.13 14.46
C SER A 95 -14.56 -7.32 13.41
N ILE A 96 -15.24 -6.35 12.80
CA ILE A 96 -14.63 -5.40 11.86
C ILE A 96 -14.38 -4.09 12.59
N VAL A 97 -13.16 -3.58 12.49
CA VAL A 97 -12.79 -2.25 12.97
C VAL A 97 -13.20 -1.20 11.93
N HIS A 98 -12.78 -1.41 10.68
CA HIS A 98 -13.10 -0.56 9.54
C HIS A 98 -13.22 -1.41 8.27
N HIS A 99 -14.08 -0.98 7.36
CA HIS A 99 -14.28 -1.62 6.06
C HIS A 99 -14.54 -0.59 4.96
N ALA A 100 -13.78 -0.71 3.88
CA ALA A 100 -14.09 -0.19 2.55
C ALA A 100 -13.94 -1.34 1.54
N PRO A 101 -14.55 -1.28 0.35
CA PRO A 101 -14.36 -2.30 -0.69
C PRO A 101 -12.87 -2.61 -0.92
N GLY A 102 -12.48 -3.86 -0.72
CA GLY A 102 -11.09 -4.34 -0.84
C GLY A 102 -10.15 -3.97 0.30
N TRP A 103 -10.63 -3.30 1.36
CA TRP A 103 -9.84 -2.91 2.53
C TRP A 103 -10.61 -3.19 3.80
N THR A 104 -10.24 -4.25 4.51
CA THR A 104 -10.95 -4.63 5.75
C THR A 104 -9.99 -4.90 6.87
N LEU A 105 -10.18 -4.19 7.98
CA LEU A 105 -9.43 -4.40 9.21
C LEU A 105 -10.28 -5.21 10.18
N PHE A 106 -9.88 -6.45 10.44
CA PHE A 106 -10.56 -7.37 11.34
C PHE A 106 -9.86 -7.42 12.70
N ARG A 107 -10.65 -7.68 13.75
CA ARG A 107 -10.17 -8.33 14.98
C ARG A 107 -10.55 -9.79 14.97
N ASN A 108 -9.63 -10.65 15.40
CA ASN A 108 -9.82 -12.09 15.58
C ASN A 108 -10.31 -12.79 14.30
N LEU A 109 -9.52 -12.73 13.22
CA LEU A 109 -9.79 -13.49 12.00
C LEU A 109 -9.14 -14.87 12.11
N TYR A 110 -9.80 -15.90 11.58
CA TYR A 110 -9.27 -17.27 11.61
C TYR A 110 -8.94 -17.75 10.20
N MET A 111 -7.96 -18.66 10.08
CA MET A 111 -7.66 -19.34 8.82
C MET A 111 -7.44 -20.83 9.03
N SER A 112 -8.07 -21.65 8.21
CA SER A 112 -7.80 -23.09 8.15
C SER A 112 -7.90 -23.57 6.71
N ASN A 113 -6.90 -24.34 6.26
CA ASN A 113 -6.80 -24.88 4.92
C ASN A 113 -6.96 -23.82 3.80
N GLY A 114 -6.44 -22.61 4.04
CA GLY A 114 -6.50 -21.50 3.09
C GLY A 114 -7.81 -20.73 3.05
N THR A 115 -8.83 -21.18 3.79
CA THR A 115 -10.09 -20.46 3.95
C THR A 115 -10.03 -19.52 5.16
N LEU A 116 -10.40 -18.25 4.95
CA LEU A 116 -10.60 -17.29 6.03
C LEU A 116 -11.97 -17.51 6.69
N PHE A 117 -12.03 -17.51 8.02
CA PHE A 117 -13.26 -17.73 8.76
C PHE A 117 -13.62 -16.53 9.63
N LEU A 118 -14.85 -16.05 9.46
CA LEU A 118 -15.50 -15.11 10.37
C LEU A 118 -16.21 -15.90 11.48
N LEU A 119 -15.61 -15.93 12.67
CA LEU A 119 -16.17 -16.58 13.85
C LEU A 119 -17.20 -15.66 14.51
N SER A 120 -18.49 -15.92 14.30
CA SER A 120 -19.55 -15.10 14.90
C SER A 120 -20.87 -15.86 14.97
N SER A 121 -21.70 -15.52 15.97
CA SER A 121 -23.10 -15.94 16.04
C SER A 121 -24.00 -15.11 15.13
N ASN A 122 -23.57 -13.90 14.75
CA ASN A 122 -24.27 -13.05 13.79
C ASN A 122 -23.58 -13.11 12.42
N ARG A 123 -24.32 -12.77 11.36
CA ARG A 123 -23.77 -12.67 9.99
C ARG A 123 -23.88 -11.26 9.43
N SER A 124 -23.85 -10.25 10.31
CA SER A 124 -23.95 -8.84 9.92
C SER A 124 -22.56 -8.30 9.52
N PHE A 125 -21.96 -8.91 8.51
CA PHE A 125 -20.70 -8.49 7.91
C PHE A 125 -20.94 -8.04 6.47
N PRO A 126 -20.05 -7.23 5.88
CA PRO A 126 -20.06 -6.96 4.45
C PRO A 126 -20.04 -8.24 3.63
N GLU A 127 -20.51 -8.17 2.38
CA GLU A 127 -20.44 -9.31 1.47
C GLU A 127 -18.98 -9.70 1.23
N PHE A 128 -18.68 -11.01 1.14
CA PHE A 128 -17.31 -11.50 0.92
C PHE A 128 -16.66 -10.90 -0.32
N ARG A 129 -17.44 -10.65 -1.37
CA ARG A 129 -16.97 -9.99 -2.60
C ARG A 129 -16.44 -8.58 -2.36
N LEU A 130 -16.89 -7.89 -1.34
CA LEU A 130 -16.35 -6.57 -0.97
C LEU A 130 -15.08 -6.68 -0.11
N MET A 131 -14.70 -7.87 0.36
CA MET A 131 -13.55 -8.05 1.25
C MET A 131 -12.41 -8.84 0.61
N THR A 132 -12.71 -9.82 -0.26
CA THR A 132 -11.71 -10.72 -0.84
C THR A 132 -12.10 -11.25 -2.23
N SER A 133 -11.17 -11.97 -2.84
CA SER A 133 -11.29 -12.59 -4.15
C SER A 133 -10.39 -13.84 -4.26
N PRO A 134 -10.51 -14.61 -5.35
CA PRO A 134 -9.61 -15.72 -5.62
C PRO A 134 -8.14 -15.36 -5.92
N GLY A 135 -7.81 -14.07 -6.13
CA GLY A 135 -6.43 -13.65 -6.40
C GLY A 135 -5.88 -14.09 -7.78
N ILE A 136 -6.76 -14.31 -8.76
CA ILE A 136 -6.40 -14.73 -10.12
C ILE A 136 -5.87 -13.57 -10.99
N PRO A 137 -5.03 -13.86 -12.01
CA PRO A 137 -4.54 -12.84 -12.93
C PRO A 137 -5.70 -12.18 -13.70
N ALA A 138 -5.66 -10.85 -13.81
CA ALA A 138 -6.62 -10.12 -14.63
C ALA A 138 -6.25 -10.20 -16.11
N ASP A 139 -7.19 -10.67 -16.94
CA ASP A 139 -7.03 -10.79 -18.40
C ASP A 139 -8.05 -9.96 -19.21
N GLY A 140 -8.97 -9.27 -18.54
CA GLY A 140 -9.97 -8.40 -19.16
C GLY A 140 -11.14 -9.15 -19.84
N SER A 141 -11.21 -10.47 -19.73
CA SER A 141 -12.31 -11.26 -20.29
C SER A 141 -13.61 -11.13 -19.48
N PRO A 142 -14.80 -11.33 -20.09
CA PRO A 142 -16.05 -11.44 -19.33
C PRO A 142 -16.05 -12.59 -18.32
N GLU A 143 -15.36 -13.69 -18.66
CA GLU A 143 -15.22 -14.88 -17.81
C GLU A 143 -14.41 -14.58 -16.54
N TYR A 144 -13.42 -13.69 -16.62
CA TYR A 144 -12.65 -13.23 -15.47
C TYR A 144 -13.54 -12.65 -14.37
N PHE A 145 -14.59 -11.90 -14.69
CA PHE A 145 -15.48 -11.34 -13.67
C PHE A 145 -16.20 -12.44 -12.87
N ALA A 146 -16.67 -13.49 -13.55
CA ALA A 146 -17.31 -14.62 -12.88
C ALA A 146 -16.30 -15.42 -12.04
N LEU A 147 -15.10 -15.66 -12.58
CA LEU A 147 -14.03 -16.37 -11.87
C LEU A 147 -13.44 -15.56 -10.71
N SER A 148 -13.63 -14.24 -10.69
CA SER A 148 -13.16 -13.36 -9.61
C SER A 148 -14.10 -13.31 -8.40
N GLU A 149 -15.28 -13.93 -8.48
CA GLU A 149 -16.21 -14.01 -7.33
C GLU A 149 -15.68 -14.97 -6.26
N PRO A 150 -15.54 -14.51 -5.00
CA PRO A 150 -15.09 -15.40 -3.94
C PRO A 150 -16.16 -16.44 -3.60
N THR A 151 -15.71 -17.67 -3.44
CA THR A 151 -16.51 -18.79 -2.92
C THR A 151 -16.25 -19.02 -1.43
N LEU A 152 -17.00 -19.94 -0.83
CA LEU A 152 -16.79 -20.39 0.57
C LEU A 152 -15.41 -21.02 0.83
N GLN A 153 -14.62 -21.30 -0.22
CA GLN A 153 -13.23 -21.75 -0.08
C GLN A 153 -12.28 -20.59 0.28
N HIS A 154 -12.64 -19.35 -0.07
CA HIS A 154 -11.82 -18.17 0.18
C HIS A 154 -12.17 -17.55 1.52
N MET A 155 -13.47 -17.36 1.77
CA MET A 155 -13.97 -16.84 3.03
C MET A 155 -15.29 -17.49 3.40
N ASN A 156 -15.48 -17.83 4.67
CA ASN A 156 -16.69 -18.47 5.17
C ASN A 156 -17.04 -18.02 6.59
N TYR A 157 -18.28 -18.25 7.00
CA TYR A 157 -18.70 -18.12 8.39
C TYR A 157 -18.42 -19.40 9.15
N ILE A 158 -18.13 -19.27 10.43
CA ILE A 158 -18.14 -20.39 11.38
C ILE A 158 -18.82 -19.94 12.66
N THR A 159 -19.76 -20.74 13.16
CA THR A 159 -20.43 -20.46 14.43
C THR A 159 -19.55 -20.88 15.62
N PRO A 160 -19.74 -20.30 16.82
CA PRO A 160 -18.98 -20.72 18.00
C PRO A 160 -19.05 -22.23 18.30
N PRO A 161 -20.21 -22.91 18.21
CA PRO A 161 -20.27 -24.36 18.39
C PRO A 161 -19.49 -25.14 17.33
N GLU A 162 -19.54 -24.70 16.06
CA GLU A 162 -18.76 -25.34 14.99
C GLU A 162 -17.25 -25.12 15.19
N ALA A 163 -16.84 -23.94 15.63
CA ALA A 163 -15.43 -23.63 15.90
C ALA A 163 -14.89 -24.41 17.09
N GLN A 164 -15.69 -24.56 18.16
CA GLN A 164 -15.38 -25.46 19.27
C GLN A 164 -15.24 -26.90 18.75
N GLN A 165 -16.23 -27.42 18.02
CA GLN A 165 -16.15 -28.78 17.47
C GLN A 165 -14.90 -29.01 16.60
N ARG A 166 -14.53 -28.03 15.76
CA ARG A 166 -13.38 -28.17 14.86
C ARG A 166 -12.04 -27.98 15.57
N TRP A 167 -11.93 -27.02 16.49
CA TRP A 167 -10.63 -26.56 16.99
C TRP A 167 -10.42 -26.70 18.49
N GLU A 168 -11.42 -27.13 19.27
CA GLU A 168 -11.24 -27.45 20.69
C GLU A 168 -10.40 -28.73 20.85
N GLY A 169 -9.33 -28.63 21.64
CA GLY A 169 -8.48 -29.78 22.00
C GLY A 169 -8.62 -30.16 23.47
N GLU A 170 -8.19 -31.37 23.80
CA GLU A 170 -8.37 -31.97 25.15
C GLU A 170 -7.80 -31.11 26.28
N THR A 171 -6.66 -30.45 26.04
CA THR A 171 -5.97 -29.61 27.03
C THR A 171 -5.84 -28.15 26.61
N GLN A 172 -5.87 -27.86 25.30
CA GLN A 172 -5.70 -26.54 24.71
C GLN A 172 -6.43 -26.50 23.36
N ASN A 173 -6.90 -25.32 22.95
CA ASN A 173 -7.40 -25.13 21.59
C ASN A 173 -6.30 -25.41 20.56
N ARG A 174 -6.66 -26.07 19.47
CA ARG A 174 -5.81 -26.32 18.29
C ARG A 174 -5.74 -25.10 17.36
N VAL A 175 -5.67 -23.93 17.98
CA VAL A 175 -5.61 -22.63 17.30
C VAL A 175 -4.28 -21.98 17.64
N TRP A 176 -3.49 -21.68 16.61
CA TRP A 176 -2.22 -20.98 16.77
C TRP A 176 -2.37 -19.50 16.47
N THR A 177 -2.04 -18.66 17.45
CA THR A 177 -2.12 -17.21 17.28
C THR A 177 -0.86 -16.68 16.60
N VAL A 178 -1.03 -15.88 15.57
CA VAL A 178 0.04 -15.06 14.99
C VAL A 178 0.19 -13.81 15.83
N GLU A 179 1.33 -13.65 16.47
CA GLU A 179 1.60 -12.48 17.32
C GLU A 179 1.75 -11.21 16.49
N GLY A 180 1.26 -10.09 17.01
CA GLY A 180 1.38 -8.77 16.39
C GLY A 180 0.26 -8.44 15.39
N ASN A 181 0.57 -7.49 14.51
CA ASN A 181 -0.34 -6.97 13.50
C ASN A 181 -0.03 -7.61 12.15
N THR A 182 -1.04 -8.10 11.44
CA THR A 182 -0.85 -8.78 10.16
C THR A 182 -1.34 -7.91 9.00
N LEU A 183 -0.54 -7.82 7.94
CA LEU A 183 -0.98 -7.34 6.63
C LEU A 183 -1.11 -8.52 5.69
N LEU A 184 -2.34 -8.76 5.25
CA LEU A 184 -2.67 -9.76 4.24
C LEU A 184 -2.95 -9.08 2.91
N VAL A 185 -2.05 -9.28 1.95
CA VAL A 185 -2.15 -8.72 0.60
C VAL A 185 -2.59 -9.83 -0.35
N ASN A 186 -3.84 -9.79 -0.79
CA ASN A 186 -4.38 -10.73 -1.77
C ASN A 186 -4.30 -10.15 -3.18
N GLU A 187 -3.06 -9.95 -3.65
CA GLU A 187 -2.77 -9.38 -4.97
C GLU A 187 -2.06 -10.40 -5.86
N HIS A 188 -2.41 -10.43 -7.14
CA HIS A 188 -1.66 -11.20 -8.12
C HIS A 188 -0.29 -10.53 -8.40
N SER A 189 0.75 -11.34 -8.63
CA SER A 189 2.13 -10.86 -8.83
C SER A 189 2.29 -9.91 -10.02
N GLN A 190 1.36 -9.96 -10.98
CA GLN A 190 1.33 -9.05 -12.14
C GLN A 190 1.30 -7.56 -11.75
N PHE A 191 0.76 -7.23 -10.57
CA PHE A 191 0.71 -5.86 -10.08
C PHE A 191 1.90 -5.53 -9.15
N LEU A 192 2.32 -6.48 -8.32
CA LEU A 192 3.35 -6.25 -7.30
C LEU A 192 4.75 -6.00 -7.89
N GLY A 193 5.02 -6.47 -9.12
CA GLY A 193 6.27 -6.19 -9.83
C GLY A 193 6.41 -4.73 -10.32
N HIS A 194 5.33 -3.95 -10.25
CA HIS A 194 5.27 -2.61 -10.82
C HIS A 194 5.32 -1.54 -9.72
N PHE A 195 6.32 -0.66 -9.75
CA PHE A 195 6.58 0.32 -8.69
C PHE A 195 5.37 1.19 -8.32
N TYR A 196 4.59 1.63 -9.32
CA TYR A 196 3.37 2.41 -9.07
C TYR A 196 2.32 1.63 -8.27
N HIS A 197 2.00 0.40 -8.70
CA HIS A 197 0.97 -0.42 -8.04
C HIS A 197 1.40 -0.81 -6.62
N LEU A 198 2.70 -1.07 -6.41
CA LEU A 198 3.22 -1.38 -5.09
C LEU A 198 3.19 -0.16 -4.15
N VAL A 199 3.67 1.00 -4.62
CA VAL A 199 3.89 2.15 -3.72
C VAL A 199 2.72 3.14 -3.73
N ALA A 200 2.25 3.56 -4.90
CA ALA A 200 1.18 4.55 -5.04
C ALA A 200 -0.23 3.98 -4.87
N GLU A 201 -0.37 2.66 -4.93
CA GLU A 201 -1.64 2.00 -4.64
C GLU A 201 -1.60 1.21 -3.33
N LEU A 202 -0.87 0.09 -3.26
CA LEU A 202 -0.92 -0.79 -2.10
C LEU A 202 -0.38 -0.09 -0.83
N PHE A 203 0.87 0.37 -0.83
CA PHE A 203 1.45 1.00 0.36
C PHE A 203 0.73 2.31 0.72
N PHE A 204 0.34 3.09 -0.27
CA PHE A 204 -0.46 4.31 -0.09
C PHE A 204 -1.79 4.04 0.64
N GLY A 205 -2.54 3.04 0.18
CA GLY A 205 -3.81 2.64 0.80
C GLY A 205 -3.60 2.03 2.19
N VAL A 206 -2.58 1.19 2.37
CA VAL A 206 -2.22 0.62 3.69
C VAL A 206 -1.91 1.74 4.67
N GLN A 207 -1.09 2.71 4.29
CA GLN A 207 -0.75 3.85 5.14
C GLN A 207 -2.01 4.62 5.53
N ALA A 208 -2.86 4.98 4.55
CA ALA A 208 -4.09 5.72 4.81
C ALA A 208 -5.03 4.96 5.77
N PHE A 209 -5.27 3.68 5.50
CA PHE A 209 -6.23 2.86 6.25
C PHE A 209 -5.71 2.47 7.64
N TRP A 210 -4.46 2.03 7.72
CA TRP A 210 -3.84 1.59 8.97
C TRP A 210 -3.62 2.76 9.91
N HIS A 211 -2.97 3.83 9.45
CA HIS A 211 -2.82 5.01 10.30
C HIS A 211 -4.16 5.63 10.64
N GLY A 212 -5.07 5.79 9.67
CA GLY A 212 -6.38 6.39 9.94
C GLY A 212 -7.19 5.64 11.01
N THR A 213 -7.07 4.32 11.07
CA THR A 213 -7.68 3.53 12.15
C THR A 213 -7.20 3.95 13.53
N PHE A 214 -5.89 4.06 13.71
CA PHE A 214 -5.24 4.24 15.02
C PHE A 214 -4.89 5.69 15.34
N SER A 215 -5.28 6.61 14.47
CA SER A 215 -5.10 8.05 14.67
C SER A 215 -6.28 8.61 15.44
N VAL A 216 -5.96 9.47 16.41
CA VAL A 216 -6.97 10.30 17.07
C VAL A 216 -7.15 11.55 16.21
N PRO A 217 -8.39 11.94 15.85
CA PRO A 217 -8.63 13.21 15.17
C PRO A 217 -8.02 14.34 16.00
N SER A 218 -7.19 15.16 15.39
CA SER A 218 -6.54 16.27 16.09
C SER A 218 -7.60 17.31 16.46
N ALA A 219 -8.08 17.28 17.71
CA ALA A 219 -8.79 18.41 18.27
C ALA A 219 -7.76 19.54 18.40
N VAL A 220 -7.99 20.63 17.67
CA VAL A 220 -7.07 21.78 17.64
C VAL A 220 -6.95 22.36 19.06
N ASP A 221 -5.83 22.14 19.75
CA ASP A 221 -4.92 23.21 20.19
C ASP A 221 -3.58 22.70 20.76
N ALA A 222 -2.60 23.59 20.69
CA ALA A 222 -1.17 23.52 20.95
C ALA A 222 -0.65 22.65 22.12
N ASP A 223 0.58 22.13 21.93
CA ASP A 223 1.51 21.61 22.97
C ASP A 223 1.48 20.14 23.41
N SER A 224 1.16 19.19 22.53
CA SER A 224 1.71 17.83 22.73
C SER A 224 1.99 17.06 21.43
N ALA A 225 2.94 17.54 20.63
CA ALA A 225 3.80 16.64 19.86
C ALA A 225 4.71 15.88 20.84
N LYS A 226 4.17 14.90 21.56
CA LYS A 226 4.89 13.96 22.44
C LYS A 226 3.88 12.97 23.00
N ILE A 227 3.69 11.86 22.30
CA ILE A 227 3.62 10.47 22.82
C ILE A 227 3.47 9.60 21.55
N HIS A 228 4.60 9.17 21.01
CA HIS A 228 4.65 7.98 20.15
C HIS A 228 4.73 6.78 21.08
N PRO A 229 3.80 5.81 21.05
CA PRO A 229 4.10 4.50 21.58
C PRO A 229 5.14 3.86 20.64
N SER A 230 6.40 3.89 21.05
CA SER A 230 7.43 3.02 20.48
C SER A 230 7.00 1.57 20.67
N PHE A 231 6.85 0.82 19.58
CA PHE A 231 6.50 -0.59 19.64
C PHE A 231 7.76 -1.48 19.74
N PRO A 232 7.68 -2.61 20.46
CA PRO A 232 8.83 -3.45 20.72
C PRO A 232 9.37 -4.09 19.45
N THR A 233 10.66 -3.87 19.22
CA THR A 233 11.44 -4.49 18.15
C THR A 233 11.68 -5.96 18.44
N ASN A 234 11.17 -6.85 17.60
CA ASN A 234 11.75 -8.17 17.37
C ASN A 234 11.63 -8.49 15.87
N THR A 235 12.69 -8.23 15.11
CA THR A 235 12.79 -8.52 13.68
C THR A 235 13.66 -9.74 13.43
N ARG A 236 13.24 -10.60 12.49
CA ARG A 236 14.12 -11.41 11.63
C ARG A 236 13.69 -11.19 10.17
N PRO A 237 14.59 -11.34 9.17
CA PRO A 237 14.53 -10.58 7.92
C PRO A 237 13.72 -11.28 6.83
N CYS A 238 12.83 -10.54 6.18
CA CYS A 238 12.37 -10.79 4.80
C CYS A 238 12.32 -9.44 4.04
N ASP A 239 12.62 -9.48 2.74
CA ASP A 239 12.96 -8.33 1.91
C ASP A 239 11.77 -7.43 1.55
N ILE A 240 11.53 -6.43 2.40
CA ILE A 240 10.89 -5.12 2.12
C ILE A 240 11.88 -3.97 2.47
N ARG A 241 13.13 -4.32 2.79
CA ARG A 241 14.00 -3.56 3.69
C ARG A 241 14.45 -2.17 3.24
N THR A 242 14.39 -1.79 1.97
CA THR A 242 15.04 -0.55 1.54
C THR A 242 14.13 0.67 1.42
N LEU A 243 12.81 0.53 1.24
CA LEU A 243 11.92 1.71 1.14
C LEU A 243 11.20 2.09 2.43
N VAL A 244 10.86 1.12 3.29
CA VAL A 244 10.03 1.39 4.50
C VAL A 244 10.88 1.56 5.77
N THR A 245 12.16 1.17 5.75
CA THR A 245 13.08 1.34 6.90
C THR A 245 13.80 2.69 6.90
N ALA A 246 13.63 3.51 5.87
CA ALA A 246 14.28 4.82 5.77
C ALA A 246 13.41 5.91 6.42
N LYS A 247 13.65 6.12 7.72
CA LYS A 247 13.33 7.32 8.51
C LYS A 247 11.85 7.50 8.94
N GLY A 248 11.49 6.85 10.04
CA GLY A 248 10.63 7.47 11.07
C GLY A 248 9.15 7.11 11.14
N GLY A 249 8.60 6.34 10.19
CA GLY A 249 7.17 5.99 10.15
C GLY A 249 6.90 4.49 9.97
N ALA A 250 7.69 3.62 10.61
CA ALA A 250 7.60 2.18 10.37
C ALA A 250 6.24 1.60 10.81
N ILE A 251 5.41 1.27 9.82
CA ILE A 251 4.29 0.35 9.98
C ILE A 251 4.87 -1.00 10.40
N ALA A 252 4.76 -1.37 11.67
CA ALA A 252 5.11 -2.71 12.16
C ALA A 252 3.97 -3.69 11.79
N LEU A 253 3.88 -4.01 10.49
CA LEU A 253 3.06 -5.08 9.96
C LEU A 253 3.97 -6.23 9.56
N ASP A 254 3.63 -7.44 10.00
CA ASP A 254 4.16 -8.63 9.37
C ASP A 254 3.46 -8.81 8.02
N SER A 255 4.23 -8.72 6.94
CA SER A 255 3.75 -8.90 5.57
C SER A 255 3.83 -10.38 5.23
N MET A 256 2.67 -11.02 5.04
CA MET A 256 2.63 -12.44 4.76
C MET A 256 2.95 -12.72 3.29
N HIS A 257 4.00 -13.51 3.04
CA HIS A 257 4.39 -13.91 1.69
C HIS A 257 3.63 -15.16 1.24
N LYS A 258 3.65 -15.42 -0.07
CA LYS A 258 3.02 -16.61 -0.66
C LYS A 258 3.52 -17.92 -0.04
N GLN A 259 4.81 -17.98 0.33
CA GLN A 259 5.37 -19.16 0.99
C GLN A 259 4.81 -19.32 2.42
N ASP A 260 4.75 -18.23 3.19
CA ASP A 260 4.16 -18.25 4.53
C ASP A 260 2.71 -18.73 4.49
N TRP A 261 1.94 -18.30 3.49
CA TRP A 261 0.57 -18.77 3.27
C TRP A 261 0.52 -20.27 2.98
N ALA A 262 1.37 -20.76 2.08
CA ALA A 262 1.43 -22.17 1.71
C ALA A 262 1.83 -23.07 2.90
N ASP A 263 2.77 -22.61 3.73
CA ASP A 263 3.19 -23.31 4.93
C ASP A 263 2.05 -23.36 5.96
N ARG A 264 1.30 -22.27 6.11
CA ARG A 264 0.13 -22.21 6.99
C ARG A 264 -1.02 -23.11 6.51
N ILE A 265 -1.26 -23.17 5.20
CA ILE A 265 -2.20 -24.12 4.58
C ILE A 265 -1.75 -25.53 4.93
N SER A 266 -0.50 -25.88 4.64
CA SER A 266 0.05 -27.22 4.88
C SER A 266 -0.07 -27.63 6.35
N ALA A 267 0.16 -26.70 7.28
CA ALA A 267 0.04 -26.93 8.72
C ALA A 267 -1.41 -27.20 9.20
N THR A 268 -2.41 -26.77 8.43
CA THR A 268 -3.84 -26.92 8.78
C THR A 268 -4.57 -27.94 7.92
N SER A 269 -4.02 -28.32 6.76
CA SER A 269 -4.61 -29.28 5.82
C SER A 269 -4.05 -30.69 5.94
N ALA A 270 -2.78 -30.85 6.33
CA ALA A 270 -2.09 -32.14 6.35
C ALA A 270 -2.26 -32.92 7.67
N SER A 271 -3.03 -32.40 8.62
CA SER A 271 -3.21 -33.04 9.94
C SER A 271 -4.46 -33.92 9.96
N SER A 272 -4.40 -35.05 10.66
CA SER A 272 -5.57 -35.89 10.95
C SER A 272 -6.59 -35.20 11.87
N VAL A 273 -6.23 -34.05 12.43
CA VAL A 273 -7.05 -33.25 13.34
C VAL A 273 -7.11 -31.82 12.82
N ASP A 274 -8.30 -31.23 12.81
CA ASP A 274 -8.51 -29.87 12.31
C ASP A 274 -7.86 -28.82 13.23
N ARG A 275 -7.24 -27.81 12.61
CA ARG A 275 -6.47 -26.74 13.25
C ARG A 275 -6.72 -25.42 12.53
N ALA A 276 -6.46 -24.31 13.21
CA ALA A 276 -6.54 -22.98 12.62
C ALA A 276 -5.41 -22.05 13.07
N TRP A 277 -5.16 -21.05 12.25
CA TRP A 277 -4.42 -19.86 12.62
C TRP A 277 -5.39 -18.77 13.08
N HIS A 278 -5.00 -18.00 14.09
CA HIS A 278 -5.75 -16.87 14.61
C HIS A 278 -4.92 -15.59 14.42
N PHE A 279 -5.55 -14.57 13.83
CA PHE A 279 -4.98 -13.25 13.60
C PHE A 279 -5.73 -12.24 14.49
N PRO A 280 -5.12 -11.77 15.60
CA PRO A 280 -5.78 -10.87 16.54
C PRO A 280 -6.18 -9.53 15.90
N LEU A 281 -5.35 -9.01 15.01
CA LEU A 281 -5.58 -7.79 14.25
C LEU A 281 -4.96 -7.93 12.86
N ILE A 282 -5.78 -7.86 11.82
CA ILE A 282 -5.35 -8.08 10.43
C ILE A 282 -6.00 -7.12 9.45
N LEU A 283 -5.18 -6.45 8.64
CA LEU A 283 -5.63 -5.70 7.48
C LEU A 283 -5.58 -6.61 6.26
N LEU A 284 -6.74 -6.87 5.66
CA LEU A 284 -6.87 -7.53 4.36
C LEU A 284 -7.01 -6.47 3.27
N ALA A 285 -6.09 -6.50 2.29
CA ALA A 285 -6.12 -5.70 1.08
C ALA A 285 -6.32 -6.59 -0.15
N ASP A 286 -7.27 -6.23 -1.02
CA ASP A 286 -7.62 -6.99 -2.23
C ASP A 286 -8.11 -6.06 -3.36
N ARG A 287 -7.40 -6.06 -4.49
CA ARG A 287 -7.69 -5.24 -5.68
C ARG A 287 -9.01 -5.60 -6.34
N SER A 288 -9.30 -6.89 -6.52
CA SER A 288 -10.52 -7.32 -7.22
C SER A 288 -11.75 -6.89 -6.43
N ALA A 289 -11.70 -7.00 -5.11
CA ALA A 289 -12.71 -6.48 -4.21
C ALA A 289 -12.76 -4.94 -4.21
N SER A 290 -11.61 -4.26 -4.29
CA SER A 290 -11.56 -2.79 -4.43
C SER A 290 -12.30 -2.32 -5.70
N HIS A 291 -12.10 -2.99 -6.84
CA HIS A 291 -12.77 -2.66 -8.10
C HIS A 291 -14.29 -2.80 -8.06
N ARG A 292 -14.87 -3.44 -7.04
CA ARG A 292 -16.33 -3.51 -6.84
C ARG A 292 -16.86 -2.27 -6.12
N GLY A 293 -16.01 -1.49 -5.47
CA GLY A 293 -16.36 -0.20 -4.89
C GLY A 293 -16.51 0.89 -5.95
N ALA A 294 -17.25 1.96 -5.61
CA ALA A 294 -17.52 3.04 -6.55
C ALA A 294 -16.25 3.86 -6.87
N MET A 295 -15.41 4.13 -5.86
CA MET A 295 -14.23 4.97 -6.00
C MET A 295 -13.19 4.32 -6.92
N CYS A 296 -12.89 3.03 -6.71
CA CYS A 296 -11.98 2.29 -7.56
C CYS A 296 -12.66 1.82 -8.84
N GLY A 297 -13.82 1.18 -8.78
CA GLY A 297 -14.46 0.57 -9.95
C GLY A 297 -14.83 1.57 -11.05
N SER A 298 -15.47 2.68 -10.66
CA SER A 298 -16.09 3.60 -11.63
C SER A 298 -15.41 4.96 -11.75
N GLN A 299 -14.75 5.46 -10.70
CA GLN A 299 -14.29 6.84 -10.67
C GLN A 299 -12.79 7.00 -10.93
N THR A 300 -11.95 6.17 -10.30
CA THR A 300 -10.49 6.39 -10.29
C THR A 300 -9.67 5.22 -10.81
N GLN A 301 -10.20 3.99 -10.76
CA GLN A 301 -9.46 2.76 -11.03
C GLN A 301 -8.23 2.58 -10.12
N ARG A 302 -8.18 3.26 -8.96
CA ARG A 302 -7.10 3.13 -7.98
C ARG A 302 -7.58 2.44 -6.72
N ILE A 303 -6.97 1.32 -6.37
CA ILE A 303 -7.39 0.54 -5.19
C ILE A 303 -7.23 1.36 -3.90
N ALA A 304 -6.21 2.22 -3.84
CA ALA A 304 -5.97 3.10 -2.70
C ALA A 304 -7.06 4.15 -2.48
N SER A 305 -7.87 4.45 -3.50
CA SER A 305 -8.95 5.43 -3.38
C SER A 305 -10.02 4.96 -2.41
N GLU A 306 -10.40 3.68 -2.43
CA GLU A 306 -11.38 3.13 -1.48
C GLU A 306 -10.93 3.32 -0.04
N ALA A 307 -9.67 2.99 0.26
CA ALA A 307 -9.10 3.17 1.58
C ALA A 307 -9.02 4.63 2.03
N TRP A 308 -8.49 5.49 1.16
CA TRP A 308 -8.24 6.89 1.48
C TRP A 308 -9.52 7.70 1.61
N GLU A 309 -10.46 7.54 0.68
CA GLU A 309 -11.74 8.26 0.67
C GLU A 309 -12.58 7.86 1.88
N TYR A 310 -12.63 6.56 2.21
CA TYR A 310 -13.28 6.08 3.42
C TYR A 310 -12.70 6.74 4.68
N MET A 311 -11.38 6.71 4.86
CA MET A 311 -10.75 7.32 6.03
C MET A 311 -10.91 8.85 6.08
N ARG A 312 -10.97 9.51 4.92
CA ARG A 312 -11.28 10.93 4.83
C ARG A 312 -12.70 11.20 5.33
N ASP A 313 -13.67 10.44 4.84
CA ASP A 313 -15.09 10.62 5.17
C ASP A 313 -15.38 10.30 6.65
N GLN A 314 -14.60 9.38 7.23
CA GLN A 314 -14.60 9.13 8.68
C GLN A 314 -13.84 10.18 9.51
N SER A 315 -13.29 11.23 8.89
CA SER A 315 -12.45 12.26 9.54
C SER A 315 -11.27 11.66 10.32
N ARG A 316 -10.67 10.60 9.76
CA ARG A 316 -9.62 9.78 10.41
C ARG A 316 -8.24 9.92 9.76
N LEU A 317 -8.15 10.52 8.58
CA LEU A 317 -6.84 10.84 7.99
C LEU A 317 -6.08 11.81 8.91
N MET A 318 -4.80 11.49 9.16
CA MET A 318 -3.93 12.33 9.97
C MET A 318 -3.61 13.68 9.29
N GLY A 319 -3.08 14.61 10.08
CA GLY A 319 -2.60 15.89 9.60
C GLY A 319 -3.68 16.98 9.66
N THR A 320 -3.22 18.23 9.76
CA THR A 320 -4.08 19.41 9.87
C THR A 320 -4.60 19.90 8.52
N LYS A 321 -4.12 19.31 7.42
CA LYS A 321 -4.35 19.76 6.04
C LYS A 321 -4.44 18.57 5.07
N VAL A 322 -5.02 18.81 3.89
CA VAL A 322 -5.03 17.84 2.79
C VAL A 322 -3.59 17.42 2.44
N GLY A 323 -3.33 16.11 2.41
CA GLY A 323 -2.00 15.55 2.20
C GLY A 323 -1.13 15.41 3.46
N GLY A 324 -1.51 16.01 4.59
CA GLY A 324 -0.77 15.93 5.86
C GLY A 324 -0.68 14.50 6.42
N TRP A 325 -1.64 13.64 6.08
CA TRP A 325 -1.64 12.23 6.49
C TRP A 325 -0.44 11.43 5.98
N TRP A 326 0.25 11.93 4.95
CA TRP A 326 1.43 11.32 4.36
C TRP A 326 2.76 11.93 4.86
N GLU A 327 2.71 12.93 5.76
CA GLU A 327 3.90 13.55 6.38
C GLU A 327 4.81 12.56 7.12
N PRO A 328 4.36 11.49 7.79
CA PRO A 328 5.31 10.53 8.38
C PRO A 328 6.27 9.89 7.36
N ILE A 329 5.89 9.89 6.08
CA ILE A 329 6.71 9.41 4.96
C ILE A 329 7.49 10.57 4.29
N ARG A 330 7.03 11.82 4.45
CA ARG A 330 7.65 13.04 3.89
C ARG A 330 8.18 13.95 4.99
N LEU A 331 9.47 14.24 5.01
CA LEU A 331 10.05 15.21 5.94
C LEU A 331 9.44 16.62 5.70
N MET A 332 8.39 17.02 6.43
CA MET A 332 7.74 18.32 6.24
C MET A 332 7.20 18.98 7.52
N GLU A 333 7.06 20.32 7.43
CA GLU A 333 6.53 21.22 8.45
C GLU A 333 4.99 21.33 8.42
N THR A 334 4.45 21.87 9.51
CA THR A 334 3.01 21.86 9.86
C THR A 334 2.13 22.72 8.95
N ASP A 335 2.65 23.74 8.25
CA ASP A 335 1.90 24.60 7.31
C ASP A 335 2.20 24.29 5.84
N LEU A 336 1.37 24.76 4.88
CA LEU A 336 1.75 24.77 3.45
C LEU A 336 2.57 26.05 3.19
N PRO A 337 3.91 26.01 3.23
CA PRO A 337 4.70 27.20 2.97
C PRO A 337 4.53 27.61 1.50
N MET A 338 4.72 28.90 1.24
CA MET A 338 5.26 29.29 -0.06
C MET A 338 6.72 28.87 -0.08
N PRO A 339 7.19 28.14 -1.10
CA PRO A 339 8.59 27.76 -1.13
C PRO A 339 9.46 28.99 -1.40
N ASP A 340 10.58 29.13 -0.69
CA ASP A 340 11.59 30.16 -0.95
C ASP A 340 12.17 30.03 -2.37
N LYS A 341 12.13 28.81 -2.92
CA LYS A 341 12.67 28.45 -4.23
C LYS A 341 11.71 27.53 -4.97
N VAL A 342 11.33 27.88 -6.20
CA VAL A 342 10.56 26.99 -7.08
C VAL A 342 11.50 26.11 -7.88
N VAL A 343 11.37 24.79 -7.73
CA VAL A 343 12.13 23.80 -8.51
C VAL A 343 11.18 23.09 -9.47
N ILE A 344 11.41 23.25 -10.77
CA ILE A 344 10.73 22.51 -11.83
C ILE A 344 11.57 21.29 -12.17
N THR A 345 11.03 20.09 -11.98
CA THR A 345 11.66 18.86 -12.43
C THR A 345 10.90 18.29 -13.62
N TYR A 346 11.55 18.25 -14.78
CA TYR A 346 11.05 17.58 -15.97
C TYR A 346 11.64 16.17 -16.06
N ILE A 347 10.81 15.15 -15.93
CA ILE A 347 11.19 13.75 -16.11
C ILE A 347 11.23 13.44 -17.60
N SER A 348 12.43 13.52 -18.18
CA SER A 348 12.68 13.19 -19.57
C SER A 348 12.68 11.67 -19.77
N ARG A 349 12.11 11.25 -20.89
CA ARG A 349 12.10 9.85 -21.35
C ARG A 349 12.84 9.67 -22.67
N GLN A 350 13.60 10.68 -23.11
CA GLN A 350 14.18 10.66 -24.46
C GLN A 350 15.19 9.53 -24.68
N ASN A 351 15.83 9.01 -23.63
CA ASN A 351 16.74 7.85 -23.76
C ASN A 351 16.02 6.50 -23.71
N THR A 352 14.69 6.49 -23.61
CA THR A 352 13.88 5.25 -23.60
C THR A 352 13.29 4.98 -24.99
N GLU A 353 13.03 3.71 -25.30
CA GLU A 353 12.54 3.34 -26.64
C GLU A 353 11.07 3.70 -26.89
N ARG A 354 10.25 3.87 -25.85
CA ARG A 354 8.80 4.04 -25.95
C ARG A 354 8.29 5.13 -25.02
N ARG A 355 7.14 5.73 -25.39
CA ARG A 355 6.41 6.71 -24.57
C ARG A 355 7.31 7.91 -24.23
N ARG A 356 7.94 8.44 -25.27
CA ARG A 356 8.78 9.64 -25.21
C ARG A 356 8.22 10.70 -26.15
N LEU A 357 8.58 11.96 -25.93
CA LEU A 357 8.16 13.01 -26.86
C LEU A 357 8.89 12.80 -28.19
N THR A 358 8.35 13.37 -29.28
CA THR A 358 9.19 13.56 -30.47
C THR A 358 10.38 14.43 -30.11
N ASP A 359 11.50 14.27 -30.80
CA ASP A 359 12.72 15.03 -30.52
C ASP A 359 12.45 16.55 -30.60
N GLU A 360 11.67 16.97 -31.60
CA GLU A 360 11.30 18.37 -31.78
C GLU A 360 10.42 18.92 -30.64
N ALA A 361 9.48 18.10 -30.14
CA ALA A 361 8.61 18.49 -29.03
C ALA A 361 9.36 18.52 -27.70
N HIS A 362 10.33 17.61 -27.51
CA HIS A 362 11.23 17.62 -26.38
C HIS A 362 12.10 18.87 -26.37
N ASP A 363 12.80 19.15 -27.46
CA ASP A 363 13.71 20.30 -27.57
C ASP A 363 12.94 21.61 -27.35
N SER A 364 11.78 21.76 -27.99
CA SER A 364 10.92 22.94 -27.80
C SER A 364 10.44 23.09 -26.35
N LEU A 365 10.12 21.99 -25.65
CA LEU A 365 9.73 22.03 -24.25
C LEU A 365 10.89 22.43 -23.35
N VAL A 366 12.08 21.85 -23.58
CA VAL A 366 13.29 22.16 -22.81
C VAL A 366 13.64 23.64 -22.97
N THR A 367 13.69 24.17 -24.20
CA THR A 367 13.95 25.59 -24.45
C THR A 367 12.94 26.48 -23.73
N ALA A 368 11.63 26.16 -23.80
CA ALA A 368 10.61 26.96 -23.13
C ALA A 368 10.74 26.96 -21.59
N LEU A 369 11.18 25.84 -21.00
CA LEU A 369 11.44 25.73 -19.57
C LEU A 369 12.70 26.51 -19.16
N GLU A 370 13.76 26.46 -19.97
CA GLU A 370 14.98 27.25 -19.75
C GLU A 370 14.70 28.76 -19.83
N GLU A 371 13.96 29.20 -20.85
CA GLU A 371 13.52 30.60 -20.99
C GLU A 371 12.63 31.05 -19.82
N LEU A 372 11.76 30.17 -19.32
CA LEU A 372 10.94 30.45 -18.13
C LEU A 372 11.81 30.68 -16.89
N VAL A 373 12.78 29.80 -16.65
CA VAL A 373 13.68 29.91 -15.49
C VAL A 373 14.59 31.14 -15.60
N GLU A 374 15.11 31.45 -16.79
CA GLU A 374 15.91 32.66 -16.99
C GLU A 374 15.12 33.93 -16.70
N ARG A 375 13.85 34.01 -17.14
CA ARG A 375 12.95 35.13 -16.81
C ARG A 375 12.65 35.25 -15.31
N LYS A 376 12.82 34.15 -14.55
CA LYS A 376 12.48 34.03 -13.13
C LYS A 376 13.72 33.85 -12.24
N LYS A 377 14.92 34.13 -12.76
CA LYS A 377 16.18 33.91 -12.04
C LYS A 377 16.29 34.72 -10.74
N ASP A 378 15.76 35.95 -10.73
CA ASP A 378 15.79 36.83 -9.55
C ASP A 378 14.81 36.34 -8.45
N GLU A 379 13.84 35.49 -8.82
CA GLU A 379 12.94 34.78 -7.90
C GLU A 379 13.51 33.39 -7.52
N GLY A 380 14.72 33.05 -7.96
CA GLY A 380 15.43 31.83 -7.59
C GLY A 380 14.94 30.55 -8.26
N TRP A 381 14.19 30.62 -9.37
CA TRP A 381 13.66 29.40 -10.02
C TRP A 381 14.79 28.49 -10.52
N GLU A 382 14.59 27.17 -10.43
CA GLU A 382 15.54 26.15 -10.88
C GLU A 382 14.84 25.15 -11.81
N LEU A 383 15.51 24.78 -12.90
CA LEU A 383 15.11 23.69 -13.77
C LEU A 383 16.03 22.48 -13.54
N ASN A 384 15.42 21.32 -13.32
CA ASN A 384 16.08 20.03 -13.26
C ASN A 384 15.52 19.11 -14.36
N ILE A 385 16.33 18.83 -15.39
CA ILE A 385 15.98 17.87 -16.44
C ILE A 385 16.47 16.50 -15.99
N MET A 386 15.54 15.65 -15.59
CA MET A 386 15.82 14.37 -14.94
C MET A 386 15.69 13.21 -15.93
N TYR A 387 16.76 12.45 -16.10
CA TYR A 387 16.77 11.17 -16.83
C TYR A 387 16.76 10.02 -15.82
N ALA A 388 15.56 9.60 -15.42
CA ALA A 388 15.36 8.69 -14.29
C ALA A 388 16.08 7.34 -14.47
N GLU A 389 16.17 6.85 -15.70
CA GLU A 389 16.85 5.61 -16.08
C GLU A 389 18.37 5.63 -15.85
N GLN A 390 18.96 6.83 -15.69
CA GLN A 390 20.39 7.02 -15.44
C GLN A 390 20.71 7.30 -13.96
N MET A 391 19.69 7.28 -13.09
CA MET A 391 19.82 7.66 -11.68
C MET A 391 19.54 6.48 -10.75
N SER A 392 20.26 6.43 -9.62
CA SER A 392 19.89 5.52 -8.52
C SER A 392 18.51 5.90 -7.96
N LYS A 393 17.83 4.94 -7.32
CA LYS A 393 16.51 5.20 -6.71
C LYS A 393 16.56 6.27 -5.63
N ASP A 394 17.60 6.27 -4.80
CA ASP A 394 17.82 7.30 -3.79
C ASP A 394 17.96 8.69 -4.42
N ALA A 395 18.72 8.81 -5.52
CA ALA A 395 18.86 10.08 -6.23
C ALA A 395 17.52 10.56 -6.83
N GLN A 396 16.68 9.66 -7.35
CA GLN A 396 15.35 9.99 -7.84
C GLN A 396 14.44 10.49 -6.71
N VAL A 397 14.45 9.83 -5.55
CA VAL A 397 13.71 10.26 -4.36
C VAL A 397 14.20 11.63 -3.87
N HIS A 398 15.51 11.85 -3.80
CA HIS A 398 16.08 13.14 -3.41
C HIS A 398 15.72 14.27 -4.38
N ALA A 399 15.71 14.01 -5.70
CA ALA A 399 15.26 14.98 -6.69
C ALA A 399 13.77 15.32 -6.50
N ALA A 400 12.92 14.31 -6.29
CA ALA A 400 11.49 14.49 -6.09
C ALA A 400 11.18 15.25 -4.78
N ALA A 401 11.90 14.97 -3.70
CA ALA A 401 11.76 15.67 -2.42
C ALA A 401 12.12 17.17 -2.48
N ARG A 402 12.89 17.58 -3.50
CA ARG A 402 13.21 19.00 -3.76
C ARG A 402 12.26 19.65 -4.76
N THR A 403 11.42 18.86 -5.43
CA THR A 403 10.63 19.32 -6.57
C THR A 403 9.37 20.05 -6.11
N THR A 404 9.14 21.25 -6.64
CA THR A 404 7.89 21.99 -6.48
C THR A 404 6.90 21.64 -7.58
N ILE A 405 7.36 21.65 -8.84
CA ILE A 405 6.55 21.34 -10.01
C ILE A 405 7.18 20.16 -10.74
N MET A 406 6.49 19.03 -10.79
CA MET A 406 6.93 17.85 -11.54
C MET A 406 6.20 17.77 -12.87
N LEU A 407 6.95 17.59 -13.96
CA LEU A 407 6.42 17.50 -15.31
C LEU A 407 6.94 16.23 -15.98
N GLY A 408 6.11 15.52 -16.74
CA GLY A 408 6.58 14.37 -17.51
C GLY A 408 5.50 13.74 -18.39
N VAL A 409 5.94 12.88 -19.31
CA VAL A 409 5.03 11.99 -20.04
C VAL A 409 4.42 10.97 -19.07
N HIS A 410 3.14 10.66 -19.26
CA HIS A 410 2.44 9.62 -18.50
C HIS A 410 3.28 8.34 -18.37
N GLY A 411 3.48 7.89 -17.13
CA GLY A 411 4.19 6.65 -16.81
C GLY A 411 4.97 6.72 -15.51
N ASN A 412 5.60 5.59 -15.15
CA ASN A 412 6.12 5.30 -13.82
C ASN A 412 7.04 6.34 -13.20
N GLY A 413 7.74 7.13 -14.02
CA GLY A 413 8.58 8.22 -13.54
C GLY A 413 7.82 9.19 -12.62
N LEU A 414 6.56 9.49 -12.93
CA LEU A 414 5.71 10.40 -12.15
C LEU A 414 5.30 9.84 -10.78
N THR A 415 5.50 8.54 -10.50
CA THR A 415 5.24 7.95 -9.18
C THR A 415 6.02 8.66 -8.06
N HIS A 416 7.16 9.25 -8.40
CA HIS A 416 7.96 10.01 -7.43
C HIS A 416 7.26 11.25 -6.87
N LEU A 417 6.10 11.65 -7.42
CA LEU A 417 5.24 12.67 -6.82
C LEU A 417 4.87 12.35 -5.35
N LEU A 418 4.91 11.08 -4.96
CA LEU A 418 4.72 10.64 -3.59
C LEU A 418 5.72 11.26 -2.60
N PHE A 419 6.87 11.72 -3.07
CA PHE A 419 7.92 12.32 -2.24
C PHE A 419 7.97 13.84 -2.35
N MET A 420 7.19 14.43 -3.26
CA MET A 420 7.14 15.88 -3.41
C MET A 420 6.55 16.56 -2.17
N PRO A 421 7.16 17.66 -1.70
CA PRO A 421 6.60 18.47 -0.65
C PRO A 421 5.33 19.22 -1.13
N PRO A 422 4.15 19.06 -0.50
CA PRO A 422 3.02 19.95 -0.74
C PRO A 422 3.33 21.38 -0.29
N THR A 423 3.15 22.31 -1.22
CA THR A 423 3.23 23.77 -1.03
C THR A 423 2.01 24.39 -1.71
N LYS A 424 1.78 25.69 -1.51
CA LYS A 424 0.68 26.41 -2.20
C LYS A 424 0.78 26.38 -3.73
N VAL A 425 1.96 26.08 -4.27
CA VAL A 425 2.24 26.05 -5.72
C VAL A 425 2.71 24.68 -6.20
N SER A 426 2.70 23.66 -5.33
CA SER A 426 3.15 22.32 -5.73
C SER A 426 2.19 21.71 -6.74
N ALA A 427 2.73 21.26 -7.87
CA ALA A 427 1.93 20.79 -8.98
C ALA A 427 2.57 19.61 -9.72
N VAL A 428 1.74 18.70 -10.22
CA VAL A 428 2.13 17.64 -11.16
C VAL A 428 1.48 17.93 -12.50
N ILE A 429 2.30 18.05 -13.54
CA ILE A 429 1.87 18.26 -14.91
C ILE A 429 2.15 16.99 -15.69
N GLU A 430 1.08 16.40 -16.22
CA GLU A 430 1.15 15.14 -16.93
C GLU A 430 0.88 15.34 -18.42
N ILE A 431 1.79 14.82 -19.25
CA ILE A 431 1.71 14.88 -20.70
C ILE A 431 1.18 13.55 -21.25
N PHE A 432 0.06 13.61 -21.95
CA PHE A 432 -0.56 12.47 -22.63
C PHE A 432 -0.41 12.57 -24.14
N TYR A 433 -0.50 11.42 -24.81
CA TYR A 433 -0.70 11.38 -26.26
C TYR A 433 -2.10 11.97 -26.56
N PRO A 434 -2.34 12.57 -27.74
CA PRO A 434 -3.62 13.22 -28.02
C PRO A 434 -4.79 12.23 -27.94
N GLY A 435 -5.76 12.50 -27.07
CA GLY A 435 -6.90 11.61 -26.79
C GLY A 435 -6.63 10.53 -25.74
N GLY A 436 -5.39 10.39 -25.27
CA GLY A 436 -5.04 9.53 -24.13
C GLY A 436 -5.36 10.21 -22.80
N PHE A 437 -5.80 9.42 -21.83
CA PHE A 437 -6.04 9.88 -20.47
C PHE A 437 -6.02 8.69 -19.49
N ALA A 438 -5.51 8.94 -18.28
CA ALA A 438 -5.57 7.99 -17.18
C ALA A 438 -5.64 8.74 -15.85
N HIS A 439 -6.29 8.14 -14.85
CA HIS A 439 -6.48 8.76 -13.54
C HIS A 439 -5.30 8.56 -12.57
N ASP A 440 -4.24 7.83 -12.97
CA ASP A 440 -3.12 7.42 -12.12
C ASP A 440 -2.58 8.54 -11.26
N TYR A 441 -2.01 9.56 -11.88
CA TYR A 441 -1.33 10.62 -11.13
C TYR A 441 -2.29 11.73 -10.75
N GLN A 442 -3.45 11.87 -11.42
CA GLN A 442 -4.45 12.88 -11.07
C GLN A 442 -4.98 12.67 -9.65
N TRP A 443 -5.49 11.46 -9.35
CA TRP A 443 -6.06 11.17 -8.04
C TRP A 443 -4.99 11.22 -6.95
N THR A 444 -3.85 10.54 -7.17
CA THR A 444 -2.76 10.48 -6.19
C THR A 444 -2.18 11.86 -5.85
N THR A 445 -2.04 12.74 -6.84
CA THR A 445 -1.58 14.14 -6.64
C THR A 445 -2.55 14.91 -5.75
N ARG A 446 -3.87 14.79 -6.00
CA ARG A 446 -4.91 15.49 -5.24
C ARG A 446 -5.03 14.97 -3.81
N ALA A 447 -4.96 13.66 -3.60
CA ALA A 447 -4.96 13.03 -2.28
C ALA A 447 -3.79 13.51 -1.40
N LEU A 448 -2.71 13.96 -2.04
CA LEU A 448 -1.51 14.50 -1.41
C LEU A 448 -1.49 16.03 -1.27
N GLY A 449 -2.62 16.70 -1.55
CA GLY A 449 -2.76 18.15 -1.37
C GLY A 449 -2.06 18.99 -2.43
N MET A 450 -1.75 18.42 -3.60
CA MET A 450 -1.08 19.11 -4.69
C MET A 450 -2.02 19.35 -5.87
N SER A 451 -1.68 20.34 -6.71
CA SER A 451 -2.42 20.62 -7.94
C SER A 451 -2.04 19.65 -9.05
N HIS A 452 -3.00 19.26 -9.88
CA HIS A 452 -2.74 18.42 -11.06
C HIS A 452 -3.21 19.12 -12.32
N SER A 453 -2.37 19.10 -13.37
CA SER A 453 -2.69 19.62 -14.70
C SER A 453 -2.37 18.60 -15.78
N ARG A 454 -3.20 18.55 -16.82
CA ARG A 454 -2.98 17.68 -17.99
C ARG A 454 -2.60 18.52 -19.21
N ARG A 455 -1.71 17.98 -20.05
CA ARG A 455 -1.35 18.55 -21.35
C ARG A 455 -1.37 17.44 -22.42
N SER A 456 -1.86 17.78 -23.60
CA SER A 456 -1.72 16.92 -24.78
C SER A 456 -0.41 17.25 -25.47
N GLY A 457 0.39 16.24 -25.82
CA GLY A 457 1.64 16.40 -26.56
C GLY A 457 1.82 15.32 -27.63
N THR A 458 2.64 15.59 -28.65
CA THR A 458 2.98 14.59 -29.67
C THR A 458 4.00 13.61 -29.09
N ILE A 459 3.59 12.35 -28.91
CA ILE A 459 4.38 11.27 -28.30
C ILE A 459 4.73 10.22 -29.37
N ARG A 460 5.97 9.70 -29.35
CA ARG A 460 6.42 8.58 -30.18
C ARG A 460 6.35 7.24 -29.42
#